data_AF-A0A954HWE0-F1
#
_entry.id   AF-A0A954HWE0-F1
#
_cell.length_a   1.000
_cell.length_b   1.000
_cell.length_c   1.000
_cell.angle_alpha   90.00
_cell.angle_beta   90.00
_cell.angle_gamma   90.00
#
_symmetry.space_group_name_H-M   'P 1'
#
loop_
_entity.id
_entity.type
_entity.pdbx_description
1 polymer ?
#
loop_
_entity_poly.entity_id
_entity_poly.type
_entity_poly.pdbx_seq_one_letter_code
_entity_poly.pdbx_strand_id
1 'polypeptide(L)'
;DRAVDLSQFTEPMQRLLLEARDHEGGYVVCSATPRMIDGEPSKNPRYLQTRPDIISPFNRYVAEMGTRLFRAVPLDKPVRQPVTAVLSGRRNNPADYDNNIRPLAVYNPIHYQELPELFMDFISALTGKSPSTTGAGSEGALTKGPFNALLPVTDLNAALVSYLLTGLHGFSTPAGHIGNQVRVDHDISLLIPEIWCRLSAEERDPQFLIAEDLLEQLTDYEFEGKSIPAGRLGYRITSRFIRRFAGRVFDNPGRVFDDAILKPETQDPKSFADGILHIAEAHQRVASSYLQDGSIDLACPPLRALLHIMADGSYLGKNVHHPEIRRMFTLEAMLGSEWYAERLKTRRQRDQQLWQRHVMSLQQFLTQPEYELDARRLNLAARLEYAQNQLERVSSPGYLKQLHGCLGADRLR
;
A
#
# COMPACT_ATOMS: atom_id res chain seq x y z
N ASP A 1 1.35 -35.14 -33.93
CA ASP A 1 2.75 -35.01 -34.38
C ASP A 1 3.74 -34.64 -33.27
N ARG A 2 3.37 -33.84 -32.26
CA ARG A 2 4.24 -33.52 -31.11
C ARG A 2 3.62 -33.92 -29.76
N ALA A 3 3.52 -35.21 -29.50
CA ALA A 3 2.85 -35.74 -28.30
C ALA A 3 3.56 -35.35 -27.00
N VAL A 4 4.90 -35.29 -27.01
CA VAL A 4 5.70 -34.89 -25.83
C VAL A 4 5.42 -33.43 -25.46
N ASP A 5 5.45 -32.52 -26.43
CA ASP A 5 5.16 -31.10 -26.19
C ASP A 5 3.72 -30.89 -25.69
N LEU A 6 2.75 -31.61 -26.28
CA LEU A 6 1.35 -31.55 -25.84
C LEU A 6 1.20 -32.02 -24.38
N SER A 7 1.93 -33.06 -23.98
CA SER A 7 1.85 -33.62 -22.63
C SER A 7 2.36 -32.68 -21.52
N GLN A 8 3.14 -31.65 -21.86
CA GLN A 8 3.60 -30.64 -20.90
C GLN A 8 2.52 -29.62 -20.53
N PHE A 9 1.46 -29.50 -21.34
CA PHE A 9 0.34 -28.61 -21.03
C PHE A 9 -0.60 -29.21 -19.99
N THR A 10 -1.29 -28.34 -19.25
CA THR A 10 -2.44 -28.76 -18.44
C THR A 10 -3.58 -29.22 -19.34
N GLU A 11 -4.42 -30.13 -18.85
CA GLU A 11 -5.56 -30.69 -19.60
C GLU A 11 -6.45 -29.61 -20.27
N PRO A 12 -6.79 -28.47 -19.64
CA PRO A 12 -7.57 -27.42 -20.32
C PRO A 12 -6.90 -26.88 -21.58
N MET A 13 -5.57 -26.69 -21.58
CA MET A 13 -4.85 -26.21 -22.75
C MET A 13 -4.69 -27.32 -23.80
N GLN A 14 -4.50 -28.58 -23.38
CA GLN A 14 -4.49 -29.71 -24.31
C GLN A 14 -5.81 -29.81 -25.07
N ARG A 15 -6.95 -29.74 -24.38
CA ARG A 15 -8.29 -29.76 -25.00
C ARG A 15 -8.46 -28.62 -26.00
N LEU A 16 -8.10 -27.39 -25.62
CA LEU A 16 -8.16 -26.23 -26.51
C LEU A 16 -7.36 -26.45 -27.81
N LEU A 17 -6.15 -27.00 -27.71
CA LEU A 17 -5.28 -27.24 -28.88
C LEU A 17 -5.79 -28.38 -29.77
N LEU A 18 -6.35 -29.45 -29.16
CA LEU A 18 -6.96 -30.55 -29.91
C LEU A 18 -8.24 -30.11 -30.62
N GLU A 19 -9.10 -29.36 -29.94
CA GLU A 19 -10.30 -28.76 -30.53
C GLU A 19 -9.92 -27.84 -31.71
N ALA A 20 -8.91 -26.99 -31.53
CA ALA A 20 -8.42 -26.12 -32.60
C ALA A 20 -7.84 -26.88 -33.80
N ARG A 21 -7.20 -28.04 -33.58
CA ARG A 21 -6.69 -28.92 -34.64
C ARG A 21 -7.82 -29.54 -35.46
N ASP A 22 -8.90 -29.93 -34.79
CA ASP A 22 -10.02 -30.65 -35.41
C ASP A 22 -11.00 -29.70 -36.13
N HIS A 23 -10.83 -28.39 -36.00
CA HIS A 23 -11.57 -27.36 -36.73
C HIS A 23 -10.84 -26.94 -38.03
N GLU A 24 -11.57 -26.91 -39.16
CA GLU A 24 -11.06 -26.35 -40.41
C GLU A 24 -11.05 -24.81 -40.36
N GLY A 25 -9.87 -24.24 -40.11
CA GLY A 25 -9.64 -22.79 -40.10
C GLY A 25 -9.91 -22.12 -38.74
N GLY A 26 -9.25 -20.98 -38.51
CA GLY A 26 -9.35 -20.22 -37.28
C GLY A 26 -7.98 -19.85 -36.70
N TYR A 27 -8.01 -19.22 -35.53
CA TYR A 27 -6.82 -18.88 -34.75
C TYR A 27 -6.98 -19.41 -33.33
N VAL A 28 -5.88 -19.88 -32.75
CA VAL A 28 -5.80 -20.27 -31.34
C VAL A 28 -4.64 -19.54 -30.68
N VAL A 29 -4.80 -19.22 -29.40
CA VAL A 29 -3.74 -18.63 -28.58
C VAL A 29 -3.25 -19.67 -27.60
N CYS A 30 -1.94 -19.95 -27.61
CA CYS A 30 -1.30 -20.86 -26.69
C CYS A 30 -0.51 -20.09 -25.64
N SER A 31 -0.62 -20.49 -24.38
CA SER A 31 0.09 -19.84 -23.26
C SER A 31 1.62 -19.92 -23.37
N ALA A 32 2.14 -20.89 -24.12
CA ALA A 32 3.58 -21.05 -24.37
C ALA A 32 4.09 -20.25 -25.58
N THR A 33 3.20 -19.59 -26.34
CA THR A 33 3.59 -18.84 -27.55
C THR A 33 3.12 -17.39 -27.49
N PRO A 34 3.77 -16.53 -26.68
CA PRO A 34 3.55 -15.09 -26.73
C PRO A 34 3.81 -14.53 -28.14
N ARG A 35 3.26 -13.34 -28.43
CA ARG A 35 3.56 -12.62 -29.67
C ARG A 35 5.07 -12.40 -29.83
N MET A 36 5.60 -12.69 -31.00
CA MET A 36 6.98 -12.37 -31.36
C MET A 36 7.12 -10.87 -31.69
N ILE A 37 8.14 -10.23 -31.11
CA ILE A 37 8.54 -8.85 -31.38
C ILE A 37 10.03 -8.90 -31.72
N ASP A 38 10.39 -8.50 -32.95
CA ASP A 38 11.76 -8.51 -33.47
C ASP A 38 12.48 -9.87 -33.31
N GLY A 39 11.73 -10.97 -33.50
CA GLY A 39 12.27 -12.33 -33.43
C GLY A 39 12.27 -12.95 -32.03
N GLU A 40 11.89 -12.21 -30.98
CA GLU A 40 11.86 -12.69 -29.60
C GLU A 40 10.43 -12.73 -29.02
N PRO A 41 10.09 -13.69 -28.14
CA PRO A 41 8.79 -13.70 -27.48
C PRO A 41 8.60 -12.47 -26.58
N SER A 42 7.45 -11.80 -26.68
CA SER A 42 7.11 -10.68 -25.82
C SER A 42 7.12 -11.10 -24.34
N LYS A 43 7.83 -10.32 -23.51
CA LYS A 43 7.86 -10.47 -22.04
C LYS A 43 6.60 -9.92 -21.34
N ASN A 44 5.61 -9.43 -22.09
CA ASN A 44 4.39 -8.83 -21.56
C ASN A 44 3.12 -9.46 -22.16
N PRO A 45 2.93 -10.80 -22.05
CA PRO A 45 1.66 -11.42 -22.44
C PRO A 45 0.52 -10.90 -21.54
N ARG A 46 -0.66 -10.69 -22.13
CA ARG A 46 -1.82 -10.12 -21.43
C ARG A 46 -3.10 -10.84 -21.77
N TYR A 47 -3.97 -10.93 -20.78
CA TYR A 47 -5.36 -11.33 -20.92
C TYR A 47 -6.18 -10.64 -19.82
N LEU A 48 -7.48 -10.44 -20.06
CA LEU A 48 -8.38 -9.93 -19.03
C LEU A 48 -8.97 -11.11 -18.26
N GLN A 49 -8.41 -11.38 -17.09
CA GLN A 49 -8.94 -12.41 -16.20
C GLN A 49 -10.22 -11.90 -15.54
N THR A 50 -11.33 -12.63 -15.67
CA THR A 50 -12.51 -12.36 -14.85
C THR A 50 -12.16 -12.58 -13.39
N ARG A 51 -12.58 -11.65 -12.52
CA ARG A 51 -12.28 -11.72 -11.09
C ARG A 51 -12.71 -13.07 -10.49
N PRO A 52 -11.81 -13.78 -9.76
CA PRO A 52 -12.11 -15.11 -9.21
C PRO A 52 -13.32 -15.14 -8.28
N ASP A 53 -13.58 -14.07 -7.52
CA ASP A 53 -14.73 -13.98 -6.61
C ASP A 53 -16.08 -13.85 -7.34
N ILE A 54 -16.07 -13.51 -8.64
CA ILE A 54 -17.26 -13.50 -9.49
C ILE A 54 -17.50 -14.89 -10.10
N ILE A 55 -16.44 -15.57 -10.55
CA ILE A 55 -16.54 -16.92 -11.15
C ILE A 55 -16.87 -17.97 -10.09
N SER A 56 -16.22 -17.89 -8.92
CA SER A 56 -16.40 -18.82 -7.80
C SER A 56 -16.91 -18.05 -6.57
N PRO A 57 -18.20 -17.68 -6.54
CA PRO A 57 -18.76 -16.86 -5.47
C PRO A 57 -18.91 -17.64 -4.16
N PHE A 58 -18.80 -18.97 -4.18
CA PHE A 58 -19.01 -19.83 -3.02
C PHE A 58 -18.11 -19.46 -1.85
N ASN A 59 -16.80 -19.29 -2.09
CA ASN A 59 -15.85 -18.93 -1.02
C ASN A 59 -16.17 -17.56 -0.40
N ARG A 60 -16.58 -16.60 -1.23
CA ARG A 60 -17.02 -15.27 -0.76
C ARG A 60 -18.29 -15.38 0.08
N TYR A 61 -19.26 -16.17 -0.37
CA TYR A 61 -20.50 -16.43 0.36
C TYR A 61 -20.22 -17.07 1.73
N VAL A 62 -19.40 -18.13 1.77
CA VAL A 62 -19.01 -18.80 3.02
C VAL A 62 -18.31 -17.84 3.97
N ALA A 63 -17.38 -17.01 3.49
CA ALA A 63 -16.70 -16.02 4.30
C ALA A 63 -17.65 -14.95 4.88
N GLU A 64 -18.60 -14.47 4.06
CA GLU A 64 -19.62 -13.51 4.51
C GLU A 64 -20.52 -14.14 5.57
N MET A 65 -21.05 -15.34 5.32
CA MET A 65 -21.94 -16.04 6.25
C MET A 65 -21.24 -16.42 7.55
N GLY A 66 -20.00 -16.90 7.49
CA GLY A 66 -19.20 -17.18 8.68
C GLY A 66 -19.01 -15.93 9.54
N THR A 67 -18.68 -14.80 8.91
CA THR A 67 -18.56 -13.51 9.63
C THR A 67 -19.90 -13.03 10.18
N ARG A 68 -20.98 -13.19 9.40
CA ARG A 68 -22.35 -12.82 9.79
C ARG A 68 -22.76 -13.55 11.06
N LEU A 69 -22.59 -14.86 11.08
CA LEU A 69 -22.93 -15.71 12.23
C LEU A 69 -22.06 -15.36 13.43
N PHE A 70 -20.74 -15.23 13.25
CA PHE A 70 -19.82 -14.86 14.32
C PHE A 70 -20.16 -13.51 14.96
N ARG A 71 -20.55 -12.51 14.17
CA ARG A 71 -20.91 -11.16 14.63
C ARG A 71 -22.41 -10.97 14.89
N ALA A 72 -23.22 -12.02 14.76
CA ALA A 72 -24.68 -11.98 14.88
C ALA A 72 -25.38 -10.87 14.04
N VAL A 73 -24.92 -10.63 12.81
CA VAL A 73 -25.46 -9.55 11.96
C VAL A 73 -26.79 -9.99 11.31
N PRO A 74 -27.91 -9.25 11.50
CA PRO A 74 -29.21 -9.59 10.91
C PRO A 74 -29.18 -9.69 9.39
N LEU A 75 -29.97 -10.60 8.80
CA LEU A 75 -29.96 -10.89 7.36
C LEU A 75 -30.22 -9.67 6.46
N ASP A 76 -31.04 -8.71 6.93
CA ASP A 76 -31.34 -7.46 6.21
C ASP A 76 -30.21 -6.43 6.29
N LYS A 77 -29.17 -6.68 7.10
CA LYS A 77 -28.02 -5.78 7.28
C LYS A 77 -26.79 -6.30 6.52
N PRO A 78 -25.98 -5.37 5.98
CA PRO A 78 -24.73 -5.73 5.30
C PRO A 78 -23.67 -6.16 6.32
N VAL A 79 -22.88 -7.18 5.97
CA VAL A 79 -21.63 -7.49 6.70
C VAL A 79 -20.52 -6.62 6.14
N ARG A 80 -19.91 -5.79 7.00
CA ARG A 80 -18.75 -4.96 6.62
C ARG A 80 -17.45 -5.65 7.01
N GLN A 81 -16.48 -5.68 6.11
CA GLN A 81 -15.14 -6.22 6.35
C GLN A 81 -14.12 -5.07 6.26
N PRO A 82 -13.83 -4.37 7.37
CA PRO A 82 -12.80 -3.35 7.37
C PRO A 82 -11.40 -3.97 7.24
N VAL A 83 -10.43 -3.19 6.78
CA VAL A 83 -9.02 -3.56 6.83
C VAL A 83 -8.59 -3.65 8.29
N THR A 84 -7.91 -4.73 8.67
CA THR A 84 -7.43 -4.98 10.05
C THR A 84 -5.92 -5.01 10.18
N ALA A 85 -5.19 -5.01 9.06
CA ALA A 85 -3.73 -4.99 9.03
C ALA A 85 -3.24 -4.48 7.67
N VAL A 86 -2.10 -3.80 7.66
CA VAL A 86 -1.42 -3.35 6.43
C VAL A 86 0.01 -3.89 6.42
N LEU A 87 0.27 -4.80 5.49
CA LEU A 87 1.59 -5.38 5.24
C LEU A 87 1.98 -5.03 3.80
N SER A 88 2.83 -4.03 3.61
CA SER A 88 3.29 -3.63 2.28
C SER A 88 4.32 -4.64 1.76
N GLY A 89 4.26 -4.91 0.46
CA GLY A 89 5.30 -5.71 -0.21
C GLY A 89 6.49 -4.83 -0.58
N ARG A 90 7.71 -5.36 -0.43
CA ARG A 90 8.94 -4.71 -0.90
C ARG A 90 9.64 -5.60 -1.89
N ARG A 91 9.99 -5.04 -3.04
CA ARG A 91 10.82 -5.77 -3.99
C ARG A 91 12.30 -5.53 -3.68
N ASN A 92 12.92 -6.55 -3.12
CA ASN A 92 14.34 -6.54 -2.77
C ASN A 92 15.18 -7.17 -3.89
N ASN A 93 16.41 -6.68 -4.03
CA ASN A 93 17.43 -7.28 -4.87
C ASN A 93 18.78 -7.34 -4.15
N PRO A 94 19.60 -8.37 -4.42
CA PRO A 94 20.98 -8.41 -3.97
C PRO A 94 21.81 -7.36 -4.72
N ALA A 95 23.05 -7.17 -4.31
CA ALA A 95 23.99 -6.36 -5.09
C ALA A 95 24.34 -7.07 -6.40
N ASP A 96 24.40 -6.32 -7.50
CA ASP A 96 24.87 -6.79 -8.81
C ASP A 96 25.76 -5.68 -9.37
N TYR A 97 26.97 -5.61 -8.80
CA TYR A 97 27.95 -4.55 -9.08
C TYR A 97 28.46 -4.59 -10.52
N ASP A 98 28.51 -5.78 -11.14
CA ASP A 98 28.89 -5.94 -12.55
C ASP A 98 27.90 -5.22 -13.49
N ASN A 99 26.64 -5.09 -13.08
CA ASN A 99 25.62 -4.34 -13.80
C ASN A 99 25.26 -2.98 -13.17
N ASN A 100 26.10 -2.46 -12.26
CA ASN A 100 25.88 -1.21 -11.51
C ASN A 100 24.56 -1.16 -10.73
N ILE A 101 24.10 -2.30 -10.21
CA ILE A 101 22.87 -2.39 -9.41
C ILE A 101 23.26 -2.45 -7.94
N ARG A 102 22.87 -1.42 -7.19
CA ARG A 102 23.07 -1.36 -5.74
C ARG A 102 22.07 -2.28 -5.00
N PRO A 103 22.47 -2.83 -3.85
CA PRO A 103 21.61 -3.69 -3.04
C PRO A 103 20.41 -2.93 -2.48
N LEU A 104 19.29 -3.64 -2.32
CA LEU A 104 18.10 -3.20 -1.55
C LEU A 104 17.55 -4.31 -0.63
N ALA A 105 18.23 -5.46 -0.54
CA ALA A 105 17.81 -6.61 0.26
C ALA A 105 18.21 -6.51 1.75
N VAL A 106 17.88 -5.37 2.39
CA VAL A 106 18.25 -5.10 3.81
C VAL A 106 17.13 -5.44 4.81
N TYR A 107 16.00 -5.94 4.31
CA TYR A 107 14.84 -6.28 5.14
C TYR A 107 14.80 -7.76 5.46
N ASN A 108 14.44 -8.10 6.69
CA ASN A 108 14.07 -9.45 7.10
C ASN A 108 12.60 -9.77 6.72
N PRO A 109 12.05 -10.97 7.05
CA PRO A 109 10.71 -11.37 6.61
C PRO A 109 9.56 -10.44 7.01
N ILE A 110 9.64 -9.76 8.16
CA ILE A 110 8.64 -8.79 8.59
C ILE A 110 9.35 -7.63 9.31
N HIS A 111 9.27 -6.44 8.73
CA HIS A 111 9.61 -5.20 9.41
C HIS A 111 8.37 -4.46 9.89
N TYR A 112 8.47 -3.80 11.04
CA TYR A 112 7.52 -2.81 11.53
C TYR A 112 8.17 -1.44 11.48
N GLN A 113 7.47 -0.45 10.93
CA GLN A 113 7.94 0.93 10.93
C GLN A 113 6.88 1.81 11.58
N GLU A 114 7.35 2.66 12.50
CA GLU A 114 6.55 3.77 12.99
C GLU A 114 6.24 4.73 11.83
N LEU A 115 5.20 5.55 11.99
CA LEU A 115 4.69 6.36 10.88
C LEU A 115 5.73 7.27 10.21
N PRO A 116 6.70 7.90 10.89
CA PRO A 116 7.72 8.69 10.21
C PRO A 116 8.53 7.86 9.21
N GLU A 117 9.13 6.74 9.65
CA GLU A 117 9.92 5.86 8.79
C GLU A 117 9.06 5.21 7.69
N LEU A 118 7.85 4.76 8.04
CA LEU A 118 6.88 4.22 7.08
C LEU A 118 6.56 5.23 5.97
N PHE A 119 6.40 6.51 6.32
CA PHE A 119 6.12 7.56 5.34
C PHE A 119 7.34 7.95 4.52
N MET A 120 8.57 7.80 5.03
CA MET A 120 9.75 7.92 4.16
C MET A 120 9.68 6.90 3.02
N ASP A 121 9.30 5.67 3.36
CA ASP A 121 9.14 4.58 2.40
C ASP A 121 7.97 4.78 1.44
N PHE A 122 6.83 5.27 1.92
CA PHE A 122 5.70 5.57 1.05
C PHE A 122 5.95 6.75 0.12
N ILE A 123 6.70 7.76 0.56
CA ILE A 123 7.10 8.89 -0.28
C ILE A 123 8.05 8.42 -1.38
N SER A 124 9.04 7.60 -1.02
CA SER A 124 10.08 7.17 -1.94
C SER A 124 9.70 5.98 -2.81
N ALA A 125 8.85 5.07 -2.32
CA ALA A 125 8.36 3.88 -3.02
C ALA A 125 9.47 3.18 -3.82
N LEU A 126 10.55 2.81 -3.13
CA LEU A 126 11.73 2.23 -3.75
C LEU A 126 11.44 0.81 -4.21
N THR A 127 11.84 0.51 -5.43
CA THR A 127 11.81 -0.84 -6.01
C THR A 127 13.20 -1.26 -6.46
N GLY A 128 13.53 -2.53 -6.21
CA GLY A 128 14.62 -3.20 -6.91
C GLY A 128 14.39 -3.36 -8.41
N LYS A 129 15.35 -4.00 -9.09
CA LYS A 129 15.36 -4.25 -10.55
C LYS A 129 14.01 -4.77 -11.05
N SER A 130 13.30 -4.02 -11.90
CA SER A 130 12.10 -4.52 -12.59
C SER A 130 12.45 -5.16 -13.95
N PRO A 131 11.78 -6.24 -14.39
CA PRO A 131 12.07 -6.86 -15.69
C PRO A 131 11.69 -5.94 -16.86
N SER A 132 10.88 -4.90 -16.60
CA SER A 132 10.40 -3.93 -17.58
C SER A 132 11.06 -2.55 -17.48
N THR A 133 11.98 -2.33 -16.53
CA THR A 133 12.70 -1.05 -16.37
C THR A 133 14.21 -1.28 -16.31
N THR A 134 14.99 -0.26 -16.65
CA THR A 134 16.45 -0.34 -16.78
C THR A 134 17.22 -0.11 -15.47
N GLY A 135 16.59 -0.21 -14.30
CA GLY A 135 17.28 -0.04 -13.00
C GLY A 135 16.38 -0.11 -11.77
N ALA A 136 17.00 -0.09 -10.57
CA ALA A 136 16.33 0.20 -9.30
C ALA A 136 15.95 1.70 -9.23
N GLY A 137 14.84 2.05 -8.61
CA GLY A 137 14.33 3.43 -8.65
C GLY A 137 13.15 3.69 -7.72
N SER A 138 12.62 4.92 -7.81
CA SER A 138 11.39 5.32 -7.12
C SER A 138 10.21 5.14 -8.07
N GLU A 139 9.14 4.48 -7.60
CA GLU A 139 7.85 4.42 -8.33
C GLU A 139 6.97 5.67 -8.10
N GLY A 140 7.50 6.66 -7.37
CA GLY A 140 6.76 7.82 -6.89
C GLY A 140 5.83 7.47 -5.72
N ALA A 141 5.37 8.50 -5.00
CA ALA A 141 4.62 8.32 -3.77
C ALA A 141 3.49 7.27 -3.89
N LEU A 142 3.45 6.34 -2.95
CA LEU A 142 2.46 5.26 -2.88
C LEU A 142 2.39 4.38 -4.13
N THR A 143 3.49 4.26 -4.89
CA THR A 143 3.57 3.59 -6.20
C THR A 143 2.61 4.18 -7.24
N LYS A 144 2.27 5.47 -7.10
CA LYS A 144 1.31 6.18 -7.95
C LYS A 144 1.95 7.18 -8.91
N GLY A 145 3.28 7.25 -9.01
CA GLY A 145 3.96 8.20 -9.89
C GLY A 145 3.40 8.24 -11.33
N PRO A 146 3.26 7.10 -12.02
CA PRO A 146 2.70 7.06 -13.38
C PRO A 146 1.19 7.29 -13.47
N PHE A 147 0.48 7.35 -12.33
CA PHE A 147 -0.98 7.33 -12.27
C PHE A 147 -1.59 8.54 -11.54
N ASN A 148 -0.76 9.48 -11.10
CA ASN A 148 -1.20 10.68 -10.39
C ASN A 148 -0.92 11.93 -11.23
N ALA A 149 -1.99 12.54 -11.74
CA ALA A 149 -1.94 13.78 -12.50
C ALA A 149 -1.94 15.04 -11.60
N LEU A 150 -1.96 14.87 -10.28
CA LEU A 150 -1.92 15.94 -9.29
C LEU A 150 -0.62 15.87 -8.46
N LEU A 151 -0.47 16.83 -7.54
CA LEU A 151 0.64 16.84 -6.62
C LEU A 151 0.57 15.63 -5.66
N PRO A 152 1.60 14.78 -5.57
CA PRO A 152 1.58 13.56 -4.75
C PRO A 152 1.34 13.82 -3.26
N VAL A 153 1.70 15.02 -2.77
CA VAL A 153 1.49 15.46 -1.40
C VAL A 153 0.01 15.37 -0.96
N THR A 154 -0.94 15.56 -1.87
CA THR A 154 -2.37 15.44 -1.57
C THR A 154 -2.76 14.01 -1.16
N ASP A 155 -2.20 13.01 -1.85
CA ASP A 155 -2.42 11.60 -1.51
C ASP A 155 -1.71 11.23 -0.21
N LEU A 156 -0.48 11.73 0.00
CA LEU A 156 0.30 11.49 1.20
C LEU A 156 -0.38 12.07 2.45
N ASN A 157 -0.91 13.30 2.36
CA ASN A 157 -1.70 13.91 3.43
C ASN A 157 -2.91 13.04 3.81
N ALA A 158 -3.66 12.55 2.82
CA ALA A 158 -4.82 11.69 3.04
C ALA A 158 -4.41 10.32 3.62
N ALA A 159 -3.33 9.73 3.12
CA ALA A 159 -2.77 8.49 3.64
C ALA A 159 -2.39 8.65 5.11
N LEU A 160 -1.66 9.70 5.49
CA LEU A 160 -1.24 9.89 6.89
C LEU A 160 -2.45 10.01 7.82
N VAL A 161 -3.44 10.81 7.44
CA VAL A 161 -4.69 10.93 8.21
C VAL A 161 -5.38 9.57 8.33
N SER A 162 -5.39 8.75 7.28
CA SER A 162 -5.96 7.40 7.32
C SER A 162 -5.26 6.50 8.35
N TYR A 163 -3.92 6.46 8.35
CA TYR A 163 -3.15 5.67 9.31
C TYR A 163 -3.40 6.14 10.75
N LEU A 164 -3.39 7.46 10.98
CA LEU A 164 -3.63 8.04 12.29
C LEU A 164 -5.04 7.72 12.80
N LEU A 165 -6.08 7.90 11.97
CA LEU A 165 -7.48 7.66 12.34
C LEU A 165 -7.80 6.20 12.61
N THR A 166 -7.21 5.29 11.84
CA THR A 166 -7.49 3.86 11.95
C THR A 166 -6.64 3.18 13.03
N GLY A 167 -5.52 3.79 13.43
CA GLY A 167 -4.54 3.17 14.30
C GLY A 167 -3.86 1.96 13.67
N LEU A 168 -4.00 1.76 12.35
CA LEU A 168 -3.34 0.65 11.66
C LEU A 168 -1.84 0.87 11.62
N HIS A 169 -1.09 -0.19 11.90
CA HIS A 169 0.37 -0.17 11.90
C HIS A 169 0.94 -0.54 10.53
N GLY A 170 2.09 0.04 10.19
CA GLY A 170 2.79 -0.22 8.94
C GLY A 170 3.80 -1.34 9.09
N PHE A 171 3.44 -2.53 8.59
CA PHE A 171 4.38 -3.63 8.43
C PHE A 171 4.80 -3.75 6.98
N SER A 172 5.97 -4.34 6.73
CA SER A 172 6.43 -4.65 5.38
C SER A 172 7.04 -6.04 5.28
N THR A 173 6.91 -6.65 4.10
CA THR A 173 7.38 -8.01 3.80
C THR A 173 8.19 -8.01 2.51
N PRO A 174 9.36 -8.68 2.47
CA PRO A 174 10.20 -8.72 1.30
C PRO A 174 9.71 -9.74 0.28
N ALA A 175 9.95 -9.43 -0.99
CA ALA A 175 9.88 -10.30 -2.14
C ALA A 175 11.19 -10.21 -2.92
N GLY A 176 11.52 -11.24 -3.68
CA GLY A 176 12.79 -11.37 -4.41
C GLY A 176 13.88 -11.95 -3.52
N HIS A 177 14.46 -11.15 -2.62
CA HIS A 177 15.59 -11.57 -1.78
C HIS A 177 15.50 -11.06 -0.33
N ILE A 178 16.13 -11.80 0.57
CA ILE A 178 16.47 -11.40 1.95
C ILE A 178 17.98 -11.48 2.08
N GLY A 179 18.64 -10.34 2.28
CA GLY A 179 20.10 -10.26 2.20
C GLY A 179 20.61 -10.53 0.78
N ASN A 180 21.94 -10.65 0.67
CA ASN A 180 22.61 -10.76 -0.61
C ASN A 180 22.52 -12.16 -1.25
N GLN A 181 22.26 -13.20 -0.44
CA GLN A 181 22.40 -14.60 -0.85
C GLN A 181 21.08 -15.36 -0.88
N VAL A 182 20.10 -15.00 -0.04
CA VAL A 182 18.85 -15.77 0.09
C VAL A 182 17.79 -15.24 -0.87
N ARG A 183 17.56 -15.99 -1.95
CA ARG A 183 16.44 -15.77 -2.87
C ARG A 183 15.16 -16.37 -2.30
N VAL A 184 14.11 -15.54 -2.19
CA VAL A 184 12.81 -15.93 -1.65
C VAL A 184 11.66 -15.77 -2.64
N ASP A 185 11.88 -15.14 -3.80
CA ASP A 185 10.84 -14.83 -4.80
C ASP A 185 9.54 -14.31 -4.16
N HIS A 186 8.47 -15.11 -4.10
CA HIS A 186 7.22 -14.75 -3.43
C HIS A 186 6.86 -15.66 -2.24
N ASP A 187 7.77 -16.51 -1.79
CA ASP A 187 7.50 -17.48 -0.73
C ASP A 187 7.10 -16.76 0.57
N ILE A 188 7.83 -15.69 0.93
CA ILE A 188 7.49 -14.85 2.08
C ILE A 188 6.16 -14.11 1.84
N SER A 189 5.93 -13.59 0.63
CA SER A 189 4.69 -12.88 0.30
C SER A 189 3.44 -13.75 0.49
N LEU A 190 3.53 -15.05 0.19
CA LEU A 190 2.43 -16.00 0.35
C LEU A 190 2.30 -16.49 1.80
N LEU A 191 3.43 -16.64 2.50
CA LEU A 191 3.47 -17.25 3.82
C LEU A 191 3.12 -16.29 4.96
N ILE A 192 3.53 -15.02 4.89
CA ILE A 192 3.27 -14.08 5.98
C ILE A 192 1.77 -13.87 6.22
N PRO A 193 0.89 -13.73 5.20
CA PRO A 193 -0.55 -13.66 5.42
C PRO A 193 -1.12 -14.86 6.20
N GLU A 194 -0.56 -16.06 6.00
CA GLU A 194 -0.95 -17.27 6.72
C GLU A 194 -0.56 -17.21 8.20
N ILE A 195 0.65 -16.77 8.52
CA ILE A 195 1.05 -16.58 9.93
C ILE A 195 0.19 -15.46 10.56
N TRP A 196 0.05 -14.35 9.84
CA TRP A 196 -0.60 -13.14 10.33
C TRP A 196 -2.09 -13.34 10.62
N CYS A 197 -2.82 -14.04 9.74
CA CYS A 197 -4.25 -14.28 9.89
C CYS A 197 -4.57 -15.15 11.13
N ARG A 198 -3.59 -15.91 11.62
CA ARG A 198 -3.68 -16.75 12.83
C ARG A 198 -3.30 -16.03 14.11
N LEU A 199 -2.88 -14.75 14.07
CA LEU A 199 -2.63 -13.91 15.24
C LEU A 199 -3.92 -13.26 15.77
N SER A 200 -4.03 -13.08 17.08
CA SER A 200 -5.06 -12.24 17.69
C SER A 200 -4.84 -10.75 17.38
N ALA A 201 -5.79 -9.89 17.76
CA ALA A 201 -5.61 -8.44 17.61
C ALA A 201 -4.45 -7.91 18.47
N GLU A 202 -4.33 -8.40 19.71
CA GLU A 202 -3.25 -8.06 20.64
C GLU A 202 -1.89 -8.58 20.15
N GLU A 203 -1.85 -9.81 19.61
CA GLU A 203 -0.62 -10.40 19.07
C GLU A 203 -0.09 -9.69 17.81
N ARG A 204 -0.89 -8.81 17.21
CA ARG A 204 -0.51 -7.97 16.06
C ARG A 204 -0.10 -6.55 16.47
N ASP A 205 -0.33 -6.16 17.71
CA ASP A 205 0.02 -4.83 18.21
C ASP A 205 1.55 -4.70 18.35
N PRO A 206 2.21 -3.76 17.67
CA PRO A 206 3.64 -3.55 17.80
C PRO A 206 4.06 -3.24 19.25
N GLN A 207 3.23 -2.61 20.09
CA GLN A 207 3.61 -2.36 21.48
C GLN A 207 3.75 -3.67 22.25
N PHE A 208 2.80 -4.59 22.09
CA PHE A 208 2.88 -5.95 22.62
C PHE A 208 4.11 -6.68 22.07
N LEU A 209 4.32 -6.63 20.74
CA LEU A 209 5.44 -7.30 20.10
C LEU A 209 6.81 -6.79 20.59
N ILE A 210 6.95 -5.48 20.82
CA ILE A 210 8.16 -4.87 21.37
C ILE A 210 8.35 -5.27 22.83
N ALA A 211 7.30 -5.18 23.65
CA ALA A 211 7.37 -5.53 25.08
C ALA A 211 7.74 -7.00 25.31
N GLU A 212 7.40 -7.88 24.36
CA GLU A 212 7.68 -9.32 24.42
C GLU A 212 8.97 -9.73 23.67
N ASP A 213 9.83 -8.78 23.26
CA ASP A 213 11.05 -9.00 22.47
C ASP A 213 10.81 -9.80 21.16
N LEU A 214 9.60 -9.67 20.60
CA LEU A 214 9.21 -10.28 19.32
C LEU A 214 9.59 -9.35 18.16
N LEU A 215 9.79 -8.06 18.42
CA LEU A 215 10.38 -7.08 17.53
C LEU A 215 11.66 -6.51 18.15
N GLU A 216 12.72 -6.40 17.35
CA GLU A 216 13.96 -5.70 17.73
C GLU A 216 14.13 -4.44 16.89
N GLN A 217 14.57 -3.34 17.53
CA GLN A 217 14.82 -2.07 16.86
C GLN A 217 16.16 -2.11 16.12
N LEU A 218 16.21 -1.61 14.89
CA LEU A 218 17.47 -1.32 14.22
C LEU A 218 17.95 0.07 14.62
N THR A 219 19.24 0.19 14.93
CA THR A 219 19.86 1.44 15.37
C THR A 219 20.96 1.84 14.40
N ASP A 220 21.13 3.15 14.22
CA ASP A 220 22.24 3.70 13.45
C ASP A 220 23.58 3.17 13.98
N TYR A 221 24.52 2.91 13.06
CA TYR A 221 25.83 2.37 13.40
C TYR A 221 26.90 2.93 12.45
N GLU A 222 28.18 2.72 12.79
CA GLU A 222 29.30 3.11 11.92
C GLU A 222 29.83 1.90 11.17
N PHE A 223 30.09 2.05 9.86
CA PHE A 223 30.75 1.05 9.03
C PHE A 223 31.77 1.72 8.11
N GLU A 224 33.03 1.30 8.19
CA GLU A 224 34.14 1.85 7.39
C GLU A 224 34.22 3.40 7.43
N GLY A 225 34.03 4.00 8.62
CA GLY A 225 34.10 5.45 8.80
C GLY A 225 32.86 6.23 8.32
N LYS A 226 31.79 5.53 7.90
CA LYS A 226 30.52 6.13 7.47
C LYS A 226 29.43 5.83 8.48
N SER A 227 28.60 6.83 8.79
CA SER A 227 27.38 6.65 9.55
C SER A 227 26.30 5.99 8.69
N ILE A 228 25.78 4.86 9.14
CA ILE A 228 24.75 4.07 8.47
C ILE A 228 23.42 4.28 9.21
N PRO A 229 22.42 4.94 8.58
CA PRO A 229 21.18 5.32 9.25
C PRO A 229 20.16 4.17 9.29
N ALA A 230 20.55 3.05 9.92
CA ALA A 230 19.73 1.82 9.96
C ALA A 230 18.43 1.99 10.74
N GLY A 231 18.31 3.00 11.60
CA GLY A 231 17.07 3.35 12.30
C GLY A 231 15.90 3.64 11.35
N ARG A 232 16.18 4.01 10.09
CA ARG A 232 15.16 4.18 9.05
C ARG A 232 14.39 2.88 8.72
N LEU A 233 14.97 1.72 9.00
CA LEU A 233 14.34 0.42 8.78
C LEU A 233 13.35 0.03 9.89
N GLY A 234 13.28 0.83 10.96
CA GLY A 234 12.38 0.62 12.09
C GLY A 234 12.76 -0.60 12.93
N TYR A 235 11.81 -1.51 13.06
CA TYR A 235 11.92 -2.75 13.82
C TYR A 235 11.81 -3.95 12.88
N ARG A 236 12.31 -5.10 13.32
CA ARG A 236 12.18 -6.36 12.60
C ARG A 236 11.82 -7.51 13.52
N ILE A 237 11.19 -8.54 13.00
CA ILE A 237 10.84 -9.73 13.81
C ILE A 237 12.08 -10.48 14.28
N THR A 238 12.00 -11.06 15.47
CA THR A 238 13.08 -11.84 16.08
C THR A 238 12.87 -13.35 15.92
N SER A 239 13.88 -14.15 16.27
CA SER A 239 13.71 -15.61 16.36
C SER A 239 12.66 -16.01 17.41
N ARG A 240 12.40 -15.16 18.42
CA ARG A 240 11.33 -15.37 19.42
C ARG A 240 9.95 -15.25 18.78
N PHE A 241 9.75 -14.29 17.86
CA PHE A 241 8.52 -14.19 17.05
C PHE A 241 8.27 -15.50 16.28
N ILE A 242 9.30 -15.99 15.58
CA ILE A 242 9.22 -17.23 14.80
C ILE A 242 8.82 -18.42 15.68
N ARG A 243 9.50 -18.61 16.82
CA ARG A 243 9.19 -19.70 17.76
C ARG A 243 7.76 -19.61 18.30
N ARG A 244 7.28 -18.40 18.60
CA ARG A 244 5.97 -18.18 19.23
C ARG A 244 4.80 -18.35 18.25
N PHE A 245 4.97 -17.88 17.02
CA PHE A 245 3.84 -17.74 16.09
C PHE A 245 3.94 -18.58 14.82
N ALA A 246 5.14 -18.80 14.27
CA ALA A 246 5.27 -19.56 13.03
C ALA A 246 4.98 -21.06 13.24
N GLY A 247 5.01 -21.55 14.48
CA GLY A 247 4.54 -22.89 14.86
C GLY A 247 3.06 -23.16 14.56
N ARG A 248 2.26 -22.12 14.28
CA ARG A 248 0.86 -22.25 13.84
C ARG A 248 0.72 -22.69 12.38
N VAL A 249 1.83 -22.73 11.65
CA VAL A 249 1.91 -23.11 10.22
C VAL A 249 2.97 -24.18 10.00
N PHE A 250 4.10 -24.15 10.72
CA PHE A 250 5.22 -25.08 10.56
C PHE A 250 5.46 -25.93 11.79
N ASP A 251 5.87 -27.18 11.57
CA ASP A 251 6.32 -28.07 12.65
C ASP A 251 7.69 -27.65 13.21
N ASN A 252 8.59 -27.15 12.36
CA ASN A 252 9.94 -26.72 12.76
C ASN A 252 10.29 -25.33 12.19
N PRO A 253 9.69 -24.26 12.74
CA PRO A 253 9.81 -22.92 12.18
C PRO A 253 11.25 -22.35 12.22
N GLY A 254 12.07 -22.78 13.19
CA GLY A 254 13.47 -22.32 13.32
C GLY A 254 14.41 -22.84 12.24
N ARG A 255 14.03 -23.89 11.50
CA ARG A 255 14.76 -24.36 10.31
C ARG A 255 14.33 -23.64 9.03
N VAL A 256 13.15 -23.04 9.03
CA VAL A 256 12.62 -22.28 7.88
C VAL A 256 13.16 -20.86 7.90
N PHE A 257 13.24 -20.24 9.08
CA PHE A 257 13.77 -18.89 9.28
C PHE A 257 15.02 -18.95 10.14
N ASP A 258 16.16 -19.19 9.49
CA ASP A 258 17.46 -19.22 10.16
C ASP A 258 17.99 -17.80 10.45
N ASP A 259 19.16 -17.74 11.10
CA ASP A 259 19.79 -16.47 11.45
C ASP A 259 20.16 -15.64 10.21
N ALA A 260 20.50 -16.26 9.09
CA ALA A 260 20.84 -15.54 7.86
C ALA A 260 19.61 -14.82 7.28
N ILE A 261 18.42 -15.42 7.39
CA ILE A 261 17.14 -14.79 6.98
C ILE A 261 16.70 -13.71 7.98
N LEU A 262 16.81 -13.99 9.28
CA LEU A 262 16.37 -13.04 10.32
C LEU A 262 17.30 -11.84 10.47
N LYS A 263 18.59 -12.04 10.19
CA LYS A 263 19.69 -11.07 10.31
C LYS A 263 20.47 -10.99 8.99
N PRO A 264 19.89 -10.40 7.93
CA PRO A 264 20.50 -10.35 6.59
C PRO A 264 21.89 -9.70 6.54
N GLU A 265 22.23 -8.85 7.52
CA GLU A 265 23.58 -8.29 7.69
C GLU A 265 24.68 -9.34 7.88
N THR A 266 24.33 -10.54 8.36
CA THR A 266 25.29 -11.64 8.54
C THR A 266 25.73 -12.29 7.23
N GLN A 267 24.96 -12.11 6.15
CA GLN A 267 25.28 -12.66 4.83
C GLN A 267 26.39 -11.87 4.13
N ASP A 268 26.33 -10.54 4.22
CA ASP A 268 27.30 -9.60 3.65
C ASP A 268 27.12 -8.22 4.32
N PRO A 269 27.95 -7.88 5.32
CA PRO A 269 27.84 -6.60 6.03
C PRO A 269 28.03 -5.38 5.12
N LYS A 270 28.86 -5.49 4.08
CA LYS A 270 29.14 -4.39 3.15
C LYS A 270 27.92 -4.10 2.27
N SER A 271 27.33 -5.13 1.68
CA SER A 271 26.10 -4.98 0.88
C SER A 271 24.93 -4.49 1.75
N PHE A 272 24.85 -4.91 3.01
CA PHE A 272 23.84 -4.45 3.94
C PHE A 272 23.98 -2.95 4.26
N ALA A 273 25.19 -2.50 4.60
CA ALA A 273 25.47 -1.08 4.84
C ALA A 273 25.22 -0.22 3.59
N ASP A 274 25.68 -0.66 2.41
CA ASP A 274 25.46 0.03 1.14
C ASP A 274 23.96 0.14 0.80
N GLY A 275 23.18 -0.91 1.06
CA GLY A 275 21.73 -0.90 0.82
C GLY A 275 20.98 0.12 1.69
N ILE A 276 21.38 0.27 2.95
CA ILE A 276 20.80 1.29 3.85
C ILE A 276 21.17 2.69 3.39
N LEU A 277 22.43 2.92 3.01
CA LEU A 277 22.86 4.20 2.46
C LEU A 277 22.12 4.52 1.16
N HIS A 278 21.94 3.53 0.29
CA HIS A 278 21.20 3.68 -0.95
C HIS A 278 19.75 4.12 -0.70
N ILE A 279 19.07 3.52 0.29
CA ILE A 279 17.73 3.96 0.74
C ILE A 279 17.78 5.41 1.23
N ALA A 280 18.76 5.76 2.06
CA ALA A 280 18.87 7.10 2.63
C ALA A 280 19.12 8.19 1.58
N GLU A 281 20.00 7.93 0.61
CA GLU A 281 20.28 8.80 -0.53
C GLU A 281 19.06 8.95 -1.44
N ALA A 282 18.31 7.86 -1.65
CA ALA A 282 17.08 7.92 -2.43
C ALA A 282 15.97 8.71 -1.72
N HIS A 283 15.84 8.58 -0.40
CA HIS A 283 14.95 9.43 0.42
C HIS A 283 15.30 10.89 0.25
N GLN A 284 16.58 11.24 0.32
CA GLN A 284 17.05 12.61 0.14
C GLN A 284 16.65 13.15 -1.23
N ARG A 285 17.04 12.44 -2.30
CA ARG A 285 16.75 12.83 -3.69
C ARG A 285 15.24 13.01 -3.94
N VAL A 286 14.41 12.09 -3.47
CA VAL A 286 12.96 12.18 -3.64
C VAL A 286 12.40 13.33 -2.82
N ALA A 287 12.79 13.51 -1.55
CA ALA A 287 12.28 14.60 -0.74
C ALA A 287 12.68 15.97 -1.30
N SER A 288 13.90 16.12 -1.82
CA SER A 288 14.36 17.36 -2.47
C SER A 288 13.46 17.80 -3.62
N SER A 289 12.80 16.90 -4.35
CA SER A 289 11.89 17.31 -5.43
C SER A 289 10.66 18.07 -4.91
N TYR A 290 10.12 17.69 -3.74
CA TYR A 290 8.99 18.39 -3.11
C TYR A 290 9.35 19.80 -2.64
N LEU A 291 10.62 20.02 -2.28
CA LEU A 291 11.15 21.33 -1.92
C LEU A 291 11.33 22.19 -3.18
N GLN A 292 11.84 21.60 -4.26
CA GLN A 292 12.13 22.29 -5.51
C GLN A 292 10.87 22.70 -6.28
N ASP A 293 9.83 21.86 -6.29
CA ASP A 293 8.58 22.15 -6.99
C ASP A 293 7.57 22.95 -6.15
N GLY A 294 7.91 23.25 -4.89
CA GLY A 294 7.07 23.99 -3.94
C GLY A 294 5.89 23.21 -3.39
N SER A 295 5.71 21.93 -3.75
CA SER A 295 4.60 21.11 -3.26
C SER A 295 4.66 20.85 -1.74
N ILE A 296 5.83 21.04 -1.12
CA ILE A 296 6.00 21.02 0.34
C ILE A 296 5.09 21.99 1.08
N ASP A 297 4.68 23.11 0.46
CA ASP A 297 3.79 24.09 1.09
C ASP A 297 2.36 23.56 1.30
N LEU A 298 1.98 22.51 0.57
CA LEU A 298 0.72 21.80 0.73
C LEU A 298 0.84 20.58 1.65
N ALA A 299 2.03 20.21 2.10
CA ALA A 299 2.22 19.11 3.05
C ALA A 299 1.61 19.46 4.41
N CYS A 300 0.87 18.53 5.00
CA CYS A 300 0.46 18.69 6.38
C CYS A 300 1.70 18.75 7.29
N PRO A 301 1.63 19.41 8.46
CA PRO A 301 2.81 19.68 9.28
C PRO A 301 3.73 18.48 9.54
N PRO A 302 3.23 17.26 9.86
CA PRO A 302 4.10 16.11 10.09
C PRO A 302 4.92 15.72 8.84
N LEU A 303 4.28 15.74 7.67
CA LEU A 303 4.94 15.41 6.41
C LEU A 303 5.87 16.52 5.93
N ARG A 304 5.54 17.79 6.17
CA ARG A 304 6.46 18.90 5.91
C ARG A 304 7.77 18.74 6.70
N ALA A 305 7.65 18.43 8.00
CA ALA A 305 8.82 18.17 8.83
C ALA A 305 9.60 16.95 8.34
N LEU A 306 8.91 15.86 7.99
CA LEU A 306 9.54 14.65 7.47
C LEU A 306 10.28 14.87 6.16
N LEU A 307 9.71 15.61 5.21
CA LEU A 307 10.34 15.94 3.93
C LEU A 307 11.62 16.75 4.13
N HIS A 308 11.62 17.74 5.04
CA HIS A 308 12.86 18.44 5.42
C HIS A 308 13.87 17.51 6.09
N ILE A 309 13.45 16.63 6.99
CA ILE A 309 14.36 15.65 7.61
C ILE A 309 14.98 14.71 6.57
N MET A 310 14.21 14.28 5.57
CA MET A 310 14.71 13.44 4.49
C MET A 310 15.70 14.19 3.58
N ALA A 311 15.40 15.44 3.22
CA ALA A 311 16.20 16.24 2.28
C ALA A 311 17.44 16.88 2.94
N ASP A 312 17.25 17.48 4.11
CA ASP A 312 18.21 18.36 4.79
C ASP A 312 18.80 17.72 6.07
N GLY A 313 18.33 16.52 6.45
CA GLY A 313 18.75 15.79 7.65
C GLY A 313 18.05 16.25 8.93
N SER A 314 17.44 17.44 8.95
CA SER A 314 16.71 17.94 10.11
C SER A 314 15.59 18.92 9.73
N TYR A 315 14.64 19.11 10.64
CA TYR A 315 13.63 20.17 10.55
C TYR A 315 13.71 21.02 11.82
N LEU A 316 14.05 22.31 11.68
CA LEU A 316 14.29 23.22 12.82
C LEU A 316 15.30 22.65 13.83
N GLY A 317 16.38 22.03 13.33
CA GLY A 317 17.42 21.40 14.16
C GLY A 317 17.03 20.06 14.79
N LYS A 318 15.84 19.51 14.46
CA LYS A 318 15.33 18.25 15.01
C LYS A 318 15.39 17.13 13.98
N ASN A 319 15.89 15.97 14.38
CA ASN A 319 15.89 14.76 13.55
C ASN A 319 14.58 13.95 13.75
N VAL A 320 14.45 12.83 13.04
CA VAL A 320 13.24 11.99 13.09
C VAL A 320 12.94 11.43 14.49
N HIS A 321 13.97 11.21 15.31
CA HIS A 321 13.84 10.66 16.65
C HIS A 321 13.43 11.69 17.71
N HIS A 322 13.48 12.98 17.38
CA HIS A 322 13.17 14.03 18.34
C HIS A 322 11.70 13.90 18.84
N PRO A 323 11.44 13.95 20.16
CA PRO A 323 10.10 13.72 20.71
C PRO A 323 9.01 14.61 20.12
N GLU A 324 9.34 15.87 19.82
CA GLU A 324 8.40 16.78 19.16
C GLU A 324 8.02 16.34 17.74
N ILE A 325 8.97 15.76 16.97
CA ILE A 325 8.69 15.23 15.62
C ILE A 325 7.80 13.99 15.76
N ARG A 326 8.17 13.06 16.66
CA ARG A 326 7.37 11.85 16.94
C ARG A 326 5.93 12.19 17.34
N ARG A 327 5.75 13.20 18.20
CA ARG A 327 4.43 13.67 18.65
C ARG A 327 3.54 14.14 17.49
N MET A 328 4.10 14.68 16.41
CA MET A 328 3.31 15.13 15.25
C MET A 328 2.60 13.96 14.54
N PHE A 329 3.07 12.73 14.72
CA PHE A 329 2.52 11.51 14.13
C PHE A 329 1.62 10.73 15.09
N THR A 330 0.99 11.39 16.07
CA THR A 330 0.01 10.75 16.95
C THR A 330 -1.42 11.17 16.59
N LEU A 331 -2.37 10.25 16.83
CA LEU A 331 -3.79 10.52 16.61
C LEU A 331 -4.25 11.73 17.42
N GLU A 332 -3.87 11.81 18.70
CA GLU A 332 -4.20 12.92 19.60
C GLU A 332 -3.71 14.25 19.04
N ALA A 333 -2.45 14.34 18.62
CA ALA A 333 -1.88 15.56 18.09
C ALA A 333 -2.58 16.01 16.81
N MET A 334 -2.95 15.07 15.92
CA MET A 334 -3.73 15.38 14.73
C MET A 334 -5.15 15.86 15.07
N LEU A 335 -5.89 15.15 15.93
CA LEU A 335 -7.26 15.51 16.28
C LEU A 335 -7.35 16.88 16.96
N GLY A 336 -6.36 17.22 17.79
CA GLY A 336 -6.24 18.52 18.45
C GLY A 336 -5.68 19.65 17.57
N SER A 337 -5.32 19.37 16.32
CA SER A 337 -4.63 20.35 15.46
C SER A 337 -5.57 21.21 14.63
N GLU A 338 -5.15 22.45 14.38
CA GLU A 338 -5.84 23.35 13.45
C GLU A 338 -5.80 22.82 12.01
N TRP A 339 -4.70 22.19 11.58
CA TRP A 339 -4.57 21.74 10.20
C TRP A 339 -5.59 20.64 9.85
N TYR A 340 -5.87 19.72 10.76
CA TYR A 340 -6.91 18.71 10.55
C TYR A 340 -8.30 19.33 10.59
N ALA A 341 -8.57 20.24 11.53
CA ALA A 341 -9.83 20.99 11.56
C ALA A 341 -10.08 21.75 10.24
N GLU A 342 -9.05 22.35 9.64
CA GLU A 342 -9.12 23.01 8.33
C GLU A 342 -9.42 22.03 7.19
N ARG A 343 -8.90 20.79 7.23
CA ARG A 343 -9.29 19.74 6.26
C ARG A 343 -10.77 19.41 6.34
N LEU A 344 -11.35 19.33 7.55
CA LEU A 344 -12.78 19.08 7.74
C LEU A 344 -13.63 20.26 7.26
N LYS A 345 -13.20 21.49 7.55
CA LYS A 345 -13.88 22.71 7.03
C LYS A 345 -13.86 22.76 5.51
N THR A 346 -12.72 22.43 4.91
CA THR A 346 -12.56 22.39 3.45
C THR A 346 -13.45 21.30 2.85
N ARG A 347 -13.55 20.13 3.50
CA ARG A 347 -14.48 19.08 3.07
C ARG A 347 -15.93 19.55 3.08
N ARG A 348 -16.37 20.18 4.17
CA ARG A 348 -17.71 20.77 4.26
C ARG A 348 -17.97 21.76 3.13
N GLN A 349 -17.05 22.70 2.88
CA GLN A 349 -17.20 23.69 1.82
C GLN A 349 -17.37 23.03 0.44
N ARG A 350 -16.57 22.00 0.15
CA ARG A 350 -16.67 21.23 -1.11
C ARG A 350 -18.00 20.48 -1.23
N ASP A 351 -18.45 19.87 -0.14
CA ASP A 351 -19.74 19.17 -0.13
C ASP A 351 -20.90 20.17 -0.33
N GLN A 352 -20.85 21.35 0.30
CA GLN A 352 -21.84 22.43 0.08
C GLN A 352 -21.88 22.87 -1.39
N GLN A 353 -20.73 23.16 -1.98
CA GLN A 353 -20.64 23.54 -3.40
C GLN A 353 -21.14 22.44 -4.32
N LEU A 354 -20.83 21.17 -4.02
CA LEU A 354 -21.31 20.03 -4.79
C LEU A 354 -22.85 19.92 -4.74
N TRP A 355 -23.43 19.95 -3.55
CA TRP A 355 -24.88 19.83 -3.39
C TRP A 355 -25.65 21.03 -3.95
N GLN A 356 -25.08 22.24 -3.85
CA GLN A 356 -25.63 23.41 -4.51
C GLN A 356 -25.69 23.23 -6.03
N ARG A 357 -24.61 22.72 -6.65
CA ARG A 357 -24.61 22.39 -8.10
C ARG A 357 -25.63 21.32 -8.47
N HIS A 358 -25.82 20.30 -7.63
CA HIS A 358 -26.85 19.28 -7.87
C HIS A 358 -28.26 19.87 -7.86
N VAL A 359 -28.58 20.69 -6.87
CA VAL A 359 -29.88 21.38 -6.77
C VAL A 359 -30.09 22.27 -7.99
N MET A 360 -29.12 23.11 -8.34
CA MET A 360 -29.22 24.02 -9.50
C MET A 360 -29.43 23.25 -10.80
N SER A 361 -28.65 22.19 -11.04
CA SER A 361 -28.75 21.39 -12.27
C SER A 361 -30.11 20.69 -12.39
N LEU A 362 -30.65 20.15 -11.30
CA LEU A 362 -31.96 19.50 -11.29
C LEU A 362 -33.10 20.52 -11.48
N GLN A 363 -33.02 21.68 -10.83
CA GLN A 363 -33.99 22.76 -11.02
C GLN A 363 -34.02 23.25 -12.46
N GLN A 364 -32.83 23.51 -13.05
CA GLN A 364 -32.73 23.94 -14.44
C GLN A 364 -33.30 22.91 -15.42
N PHE A 365 -33.03 21.62 -15.20
CA PHE A 365 -33.57 20.56 -16.05
C PHE A 365 -35.11 20.47 -15.93
N LEU A 366 -35.65 20.58 -14.72
CA LEU A 366 -37.09 20.52 -14.47
C LEU A 366 -37.88 21.69 -15.07
N THR A 367 -37.22 22.81 -15.37
CA THR A 367 -37.86 23.97 -16.01
C THR A 367 -37.99 23.86 -17.53
N GLN A 368 -37.45 22.81 -18.16
CA GLN A 368 -37.46 22.63 -19.62
C GLN A 368 -38.69 21.80 -20.05
N PRO A 369 -39.72 22.42 -20.69
CA PRO A 369 -40.96 21.72 -21.04
C PRO A 369 -40.75 20.52 -21.96
N GLU A 370 -39.75 20.58 -22.84
CA GLU A 370 -39.37 19.53 -23.77
C GLU A 370 -38.94 18.21 -23.09
N TYR A 371 -38.56 18.24 -21.81
CA TYR A 371 -38.12 17.07 -21.04
C TYR A 371 -39.10 16.63 -19.94
N GLU A 372 -40.35 17.09 -19.96
CA GLU A 372 -41.33 16.80 -18.90
C GLU A 372 -41.57 15.29 -18.71
N LEU A 373 -41.66 14.53 -19.81
CA LEU A 373 -41.86 13.07 -19.76
C LEU A 373 -40.66 12.35 -19.13
N ASP A 374 -39.44 12.75 -19.49
CA ASP A 374 -38.22 12.17 -18.91
C ASP A 374 -38.05 12.56 -17.43
N ALA A 375 -38.40 13.79 -17.06
CA ALA A 375 -38.38 14.25 -15.68
C ALA A 375 -39.30 13.40 -14.78
N ARG A 376 -40.51 13.08 -15.26
CA ARG A 376 -41.45 12.19 -14.56
C ARG A 376 -40.92 10.76 -14.52
N ARG A 377 -40.48 10.21 -15.65
CA ARG A 377 -39.95 8.83 -15.77
C ARG A 377 -38.76 8.59 -14.84
N LEU A 378 -37.86 9.56 -14.70
CA LEU A 378 -36.67 9.47 -13.85
C LEU A 378 -36.92 9.90 -12.39
N ASN A 379 -38.14 10.33 -12.08
CA ASN A 379 -38.55 10.88 -10.78
C ASN A 379 -37.63 12.01 -10.29
N LEU A 380 -37.34 12.98 -11.16
CA LEU A 380 -36.38 14.05 -10.87
C LEU A 380 -36.86 14.98 -9.76
N ALA A 381 -38.17 15.11 -9.53
CA ALA A 381 -38.72 15.88 -8.42
C ALA A 381 -38.29 15.32 -7.06
N ALA A 382 -38.42 14.01 -6.84
CA ALA A 382 -37.97 13.37 -5.60
C ALA A 382 -36.43 13.43 -5.45
N ARG A 383 -35.68 13.36 -6.56
CA ARG A 383 -34.21 13.54 -6.52
C ARG A 383 -33.82 14.97 -6.15
N LEU A 384 -34.57 15.96 -6.62
CA LEU A 384 -34.37 17.37 -6.23
C LEU A 384 -34.63 17.55 -4.73
N GLU A 385 -35.75 17.02 -4.21
CA GLU A 385 -36.05 17.05 -2.78
C GLU A 385 -34.92 16.40 -1.96
N TYR A 386 -34.44 15.22 -2.38
CA TYR A 386 -33.29 14.58 -1.74
C TYR A 386 -32.03 15.46 -1.78
N ALA A 387 -31.73 16.08 -2.93
CA ALA A 387 -30.57 16.95 -3.08
C ALA A 387 -30.67 18.21 -2.18
N GLN A 388 -31.88 18.78 -2.04
CA GLN A 388 -32.15 19.90 -1.13
C GLN A 388 -31.95 19.50 0.33
N ASN A 389 -32.46 18.34 0.73
CA ASN A 389 -32.25 17.79 2.08
C ASN A 389 -30.76 17.52 2.37
N GLN A 390 -30.00 17.02 1.38
CA GLN A 390 -28.55 16.87 1.53
C GLN A 390 -27.84 18.22 1.63
N LEU A 391 -28.22 19.22 0.83
CA LEU A 391 -27.67 20.57 0.91
C LEU A 391 -27.89 21.20 2.28
N GLU A 392 -29.10 21.04 2.85
CA GLU A 392 -29.42 21.47 4.21
C GLU A 392 -28.55 20.76 5.25
N ARG A 393 -28.44 19.43 5.16
CA ARG A 393 -27.60 18.61 6.05
C ARG A 393 -26.16 19.08 6.05
N VAL A 394 -25.53 19.22 4.87
CA VAL A 394 -24.11 19.61 4.77
C VAL A 394 -23.86 21.07 5.14
N SER A 395 -24.90 21.91 5.08
CA SER A 395 -24.86 23.30 5.51
C SER A 395 -25.14 23.49 7.00
N SER A 396 -25.66 22.47 7.67
CA SER A 396 -25.94 22.53 9.10
C SER A 396 -24.65 22.70 9.93
N PRO A 397 -24.72 23.41 11.08
CA PRO A 397 -23.59 23.51 12.00
C PRO A 397 -23.09 22.14 12.50
N GLY A 398 -24.00 21.16 12.60
CA GLY A 398 -23.71 19.80 13.06
C GLY A 398 -22.88 18.96 12.09
N TYR A 399 -22.77 19.34 10.81
CA TYR A 399 -22.08 18.54 9.80
C TYR A 399 -20.58 18.36 10.09
N LEU A 400 -19.91 19.36 10.66
CA LEU A 400 -18.50 19.24 11.03
C LEU A 400 -18.27 18.14 12.08
N LYS A 401 -19.23 17.93 12.99
CA LYS A 401 -19.16 16.82 13.96
C LYS A 401 -19.29 15.47 13.27
N GLN A 402 -20.09 15.37 12.22
CA GLN A 402 -20.24 14.14 11.42
C GLN A 402 -18.97 13.82 10.62
N LEU A 403 -18.22 14.84 10.18
CA LEU A 403 -16.96 14.67 9.47
C LEU A 403 -15.78 14.34 10.40
N HIS A 404 -15.92 14.51 11.71
CA HIS A 404 -14.87 14.19 12.66
C HIS A 404 -14.56 12.69 12.60
N GLY A 405 -13.31 12.36 12.29
CA GLY A 405 -12.88 10.98 12.06
C GLY A 405 -12.89 10.57 10.58
N CYS A 406 -13.07 11.52 9.65
CA CYS A 406 -12.90 11.33 8.21
C CYS A 406 -11.60 11.99 7.72
N LEU A 407 -11.18 11.66 6.49
CA LEU A 407 -9.94 12.19 5.89
C LEU A 407 -9.93 13.72 5.67
N GLY A 408 -11.11 14.35 5.71
CA GLY A 408 -11.32 15.72 5.28
C GLY A 408 -11.06 15.90 3.79
N ALA A 409 -10.60 17.09 3.40
CA ALA A 409 -10.20 17.40 2.04
C ALA A 409 -8.92 18.24 2.05
N ASP A 410 -8.11 18.09 1.01
CA ASP A 410 -6.90 18.88 0.83
C ASP A 410 -7.22 20.32 0.41
N ARG A 411 -6.25 21.22 0.55
CA ARG A 411 -6.38 22.63 0.15
C ARG A 411 -6.17 22.85 -1.35
N LEU A 412 -5.53 21.90 -2.04
CA LEU A 412 -5.35 21.93 -3.49
C LEU A 412 -6.70 22.10 -4.19
N ARG A 413 -6.92 23.23 -4.86
CA ARG A 413 -8.19 23.60 -5.52
C ARG A 413 -8.24 23.18 -6.97
#